data_AF-A0AB40B6G0-F1
#
_entry.id   AF-A0AB40B6G0-F1
#
_cell.length_a   1.000
_cell.length_b   1.000
_cell.length_c   1.000
_cell.angle_alpha   90.00
_cell.angle_beta   90.00
_cell.angle_gamma   90.00
#
_symmetry.space_group_name_H-M   'P 1'
#
loop_
_entity.id
_entity.type
_entity.pdbx_description
1 polymer ?
#
loop_
_entity_poly.entity_id
_entity_poly.type
_entity_poly.pdbx_seq_one_letter_code
_entity_poly.pdbx_strand_id
1 'polypeptide(L)'
;MDFRVLEISLISAQGLKPPSGPLRRLHAFAIAWAHPTAKLRTLPDQSGAENPTWNERFLFRVPTSFLASDSSSAVSVEIYASGGWCLPSPLIGTVRILIGNHHLLDRSPDIPSFAALGVRRPSGRLHGVLNFAATLLTRVSLIAEEALAESPAVAYRELMCESPRPRRRIPPTSASIIAPLMDRNREDPEERSDGGGTMCGLGFQRRIHFCPSDENLPNSSTR
;
A
#
# COMPACT_ATOMS: atom_id res chain seq x y z
N MET A 1 11.99 -25.29 5.97
CA MET A 1 12.54 -23.92 5.92
C MET A 1 12.17 -23.25 7.22
N ASP A 2 13.16 -22.79 7.97
CA ASP A 2 12.92 -22.23 9.31
C ASP A 2 12.43 -20.80 9.17
N PHE A 3 11.29 -20.51 9.79
CA PHE A 3 10.68 -19.18 9.80
C PHE A 3 10.93 -18.48 11.12
N ARG A 4 11.04 -17.17 11.05
CA ARG A 4 11.13 -16.27 12.20
C ARG A 4 10.05 -15.20 12.10
N VAL A 5 9.71 -14.61 13.23
CA VAL A 5 8.77 -13.49 13.28
C VAL A 5 9.54 -12.18 13.39
N LEU A 6 9.45 -11.37 12.34
CA LEU A 6 10.00 -10.03 12.26
C LEU A 6 8.91 -9.02 12.62
N GLU A 7 9.12 -8.25 13.67
CA GLU A 7 8.30 -7.09 14.00
C GLU A 7 8.89 -5.84 13.33
N ILE A 8 8.06 -5.08 12.64
CA ILE A 8 8.36 -3.73 12.18
C ILE A 8 7.39 -2.75 12.82
N SER A 9 7.92 -1.79 13.57
CA SER A 9 7.17 -0.69 14.14
C SER A 9 7.37 0.57 13.30
N LEU A 10 6.33 1.01 12.59
CA LEU A 10 6.32 2.31 11.92
C LEU A 10 5.95 3.39 12.95
N ILE A 11 6.93 4.19 13.35
CA ILE A 11 6.79 5.14 14.45
C ILE A 11 6.23 6.46 13.90
N SER A 12 6.98 7.10 13.00
CA SER A 12 6.64 8.42 12.48
C SER A 12 7.34 8.70 11.15
N ALA A 13 6.92 9.77 10.48
CA ALA A 13 7.74 10.40 9.45
C ALA A 13 7.87 11.91 9.72
N GLN A 14 8.87 12.53 9.10
CA GLN A 14 9.17 13.96 9.27
C GLN A 14 9.42 14.61 7.91
N GLY A 15 9.00 15.86 7.75
CA GLY A 15 9.25 16.67 6.56
C GLY A 15 8.69 16.04 5.27
N LEU A 16 7.50 15.44 5.34
CA LEU A 16 6.82 14.92 4.15
C LEU A 16 6.25 16.07 3.33
N LYS A 17 6.56 16.09 2.02
CA LYS A 17 6.00 17.09 1.12
C LYS A 17 4.55 16.75 0.76
N PRO A 18 3.56 17.61 1.06
CA PRO A 18 2.18 17.38 0.66
C PRO A 18 2.02 17.29 -0.86
N PRO A 19 1.07 16.47 -1.35
CA PRO A 19 0.69 16.49 -2.75
C PRO A 19 0.02 17.84 -3.05
N SER A 20 0.35 18.45 -4.19
CA SER A 20 0.09 19.85 -4.53
C SER A 20 -1.31 20.37 -4.11
N GLY A 21 -1.34 21.44 -3.30
CA GLY A 21 -2.56 22.20 -2.94
C GLY A 21 -2.52 22.75 -1.50
N PRO A 22 -2.53 24.08 -1.29
CA PRO A 22 -2.38 24.68 0.06
C PRO A 22 -3.59 24.48 0.99
N LEU A 23 -4.70 23.94 0.48
CA LEU A 23 -5.98 23.90 1.19
C LEU A 23 -6.29 22.58 1.90
N ARG A 24 -5.42 21.56 1.81
CA ARG A 24 -5.69 20.23 2.38
C ARG A 24 -4.61 19.81 3.36
N ARG A 25 -5.00 19.56 4.61
CA ARG A 25 -4.11 18.92 5.60
C ARG A 25 -3.73 17.53 5.13
N LEU A 26 -2.44 17.24 5.21
CA LEU A 26 -1.88 15.94 4.86
C LEU A 26 -2.18 14.94 5.98
N HIS A 27 -3.14 14.03 5.76
CA HIS A 27 -3.34 12.88 6.63
C HIS A 27 -2.60 11.68 6.04
N ALA A 28 -1.36 11.45 6.46
CA ALA A 28 -0.55 10.40 5.88
C ALA A 28 -0.89 9.03 6.49
N PHE A 29 -0.93 7.98 5.67
CA PHE A 29 -0.92 6.59 6.11
C PHE A 29 0.16 5.82 5.35
N ALA A 30 0.64 4.73 5.92
CA ALA A 30 1.65 3.89 5.32
C ALA A 30 1.10 2.50 4.97
N ILE A 31 1.66 1.91 3.93
CA ILE A 31 1.48 0.51 3.56
C ILE A 31 2.84 -0.17 3.65
N ALA A 32 2.95 -1.26 4.40
CA ALA A 32 4.19 -2.01 4.56
C ALA A 32 4.01 -3.48 4.16
N TRP A 33 5.03 -4.06 3.55
CA TRP A 33 5.06 -5.49 3.22
C TRP A 33 6.47 -6.05 3.11
N ALA A 34 6.66 -7.28 3.61
CA ALA A 34 7.82 -8.11 3.29
C ALA A 34 7.60 -8.93 2.02
N HIS A 35 6.36 -9.41 1.81
CA HIS A 35 5.95 -10.16 0.62
C HIS A 35 4.84 -9.40 -0.11
N PRO A 36 4.89 -9.22 -1.45
CA PRO A 36 3.94 -8.39 -2.19
C PRO A 36 2.46 -8.77 -2.03
N THR A 37 2.17 -10.02 -1.69
CA THR A 37 0.80 -10.54 -1.48
C THR A 37 0.22 -10.21 -0.10
N ALA A 38 1.05 -9.74 0.85
CA ALA A 38 0.65 -9.50 2.23
C ALA A 38 1.00 -8.07 2.65
N LYS A 39 0.18 -7.13 2.17
CA LYS A 39 0.30 -5.71 2.48
C LYS A 39 -0.50 -5.35 3.73
N LEU A 40 0.16 -4.70 4.68
CA LEU A 40 -0.44 -4.18 5.90
C LEU A 40 -0.52 -2.66 5.82
N ARG A 41 -1.57 -2.08 6.40
CA ARG A 41 -1.85 -0.65 6.31
C ARG A 41 -2.01 -0.03 7.69
N THR A 42 -1.38 1.14 7.88
CA THR A 42 -1.63 1.98 9.05
C THR A 42 -2.96 2.72 8.95
N LEU A 43 -3.49 3.13 10.09
CA LEU A 43 -4.46 4.21 10.13
C LEU A 43 -3.81 5.51 9.63
N PRO A 44 -4.62 6.42 9.05
CA PRO A 44 -4.18 7.78 8.79
C PRO A 44 -3.79 8.47 10.09
N ASP A 45 -2.71 9.25 10.04
CA ASP A 45 -2.33 10.15 11.12
C ASP A 45 -3.47 11.14 11.42
N GLN A 46 -3.79 11.28 12.70
CA GLN A 46 -4.92 12.10 13.15
C GLN A 46 -4.54 13.58 13.23
N SER A 47 -3.27 13.88 13.53
CA SER A 47 -2.81 15.26 13.70
C SER A 47 -2.85 16.04 12.38
N GLY A 48 -2.53 15.36 11.28
CA GLY A 48 -2.55 15.89 9.93
C GLY A 48 -1.49 16.96 9.73
N ALA A 49 -0.34 16.62 9.15
CA ALA A 49 0.73 17.55 8.84
C ALA A 49 1.82 16.86 8.00
N GLU A 50 2.95 17.54 7.84
CA GLU A 50 4.17 17.00 7.22
C GLU A 50 4.91 15.99 8.13
N ASN A 51 4.53 15.89 9.41
CA ASN A 51 5.19 15.07 10.43
C ASN A 51 4.21 14.04 11.05
N PRO A 52 3.74 13.03 10.30
CA PRO A 52 2.75 12.08 10.81
C PRO A 52 3.33 11.16 11.90
N THR A 53 2.47 10.75 12.83
CA THR A 53 2.77 9.73 13.85
C THR A 53 1.80 8.58 13.74
N TRP A 54 2.30 7.36 13.52
CA TRP A 54 1.46 6.16 13.40
C TRP A 54 1.57 5.26 14.62
N ASN A 55 2.79 5.01 15.11
CA ASN A 55 3.07 4.09 16.22
C ASN A 55 2.41 2.72 16.03
N GLU A 56 2.48 2.18 14.82
CA GLU A 56 1.87 0.90 14.47
C GLU A 56 2.90 -0.20 14.29
N ARG A 57 2.58 -1.38 14.82
CA ARG A 57 3.42 -2.57 14.75
C ARG A 57 2.82 -3.59 13.80
N PHE A 58 3.69 -4.15 12.97
CA PHE A 58 3.39 -5.19 12.01
C PHE A 58 4.27 -6.41 12.27
N LEU A 59 3.67 -7.59 12.19
CA LEU A 59 4.36 -8.87 12.30
C LEU A 59 4.46 -9.49 10.91
N PHE A 60 5.66 -9.94 10.56
CA PHE A 60 5.94 -10.64 9.32
C PHE A 60 6.57 -12.00 9.62
N ARG A 61 5.97 -13.06 9.11
CA ARG A 61 6.56 -14.40 9.11
C ARG A 61 7.50 -14.50 7.92
N VAL A 62 8.80 -14.48 8.18
CA VAL A 62 9.85 -14.45 7.15
C VAL A 62 10.77 -15.67 7.25
N PRO A 63 11.28 -16.19 6.13
CA PRO A 63 12.32 -17.22 6.17
C PRO A 63 13.57 -16.71 6.89
N THR A 64 14.32 -17.58 7.55
CA THR A 64 15.57 -17.18 8.23
C THR A 64 16.59 -16.57 7.27
N SER A 65 16.61 -17.01 5.99
CA SER A 65 17.45 -16.41 4.94
C SER A 65 17.10 -14.96 4.60
N PHE A 66 15.89 -14.50 4.92
CA PHE A 66 15.47 -13.10 4.76
C PHE A 66 16.18 -12.17 5.75
N LEU A 67 16.69 -12.72 6.86
CA LEU A 67 17.34 -11.97 7.94
C LEU A 67 18.87 -11.95 7.82
N ALA A 68 19.43 -12.68 6.85
CA ALA A 68 20.87 -12.78 6.68
C ALA A 68 21.48 -11.41 6.31
N SER A 69 22.65 -11.10 6.88
CA SER A 69 23.33 -9.81 6.69
C SER A 69 23.72 -9.51 5.25
N ASP A 70 23.95 -10.55 4.44
CA ASP A 70 24.27 -10.49 3.01
C ASP A 70 23.04 -10.52 2.10
N SER A 71 21.83 -10.69 2.67
CA SER A 71 20.60 -10.75 1.88
C SER A 71 20.17 -9.37 1.39
N SER A 72 19.67 -9.30 0.15
CA SER A 72 19.04 -8.09 -0.41
C SER A 72 17.57 -7.91 0.01
N SER A 73 17.17 -8.64 1.06
CA SER A 73 15.80 -8.72 1.57
C SER A 73 15.37 -7.42 2.22
N ALA A 74 14.15 -6.97 1.89
CA ALA A 74 13.67 -5.68 2.36
C ALA A 74 12.19 -5.71 2.73
N VAL A 75 11.83 -4.98 3.78
CA VAL A 75 10.45 -4.56 4.00
C VAL A 75 10.23 -3.26 3.23
N SER A 76 9.27 -3.29 2.30
CA SER A 76 8.92 -2.12 1.50
C SER A 76 7.83 -1.33 2.21
N VAL A 77 7.96 -0.01 2.20
CA VAL A 77 7.00 0.92 2.80
C VAL A 77 6.63 1.99 1.77
N GLU A 78 5.33 2.18 1.55
CA GLU A 78 4.77 3.26 0.75
C GLU A 78 3.99 4.20 1.65
N ILE A 79 4.21 5.50 1.52
CA ILE A 79 3.52 6.55 2.28
C ILE A 79 2.56 7.26 1.34
N TYR A 80 1.29 7.34 1.73
CA TYR A 80 0.22 7.94 0.94
C TYR A 80 -0.42 9.09 1.72
N ALA A 81 -0.90 10.11 1.01
CA ALA A 81 -1.87 11.02 1.60
C ALA A 81 -3.26 10.40 1.50
N SER A 82 -4.01 10.44 2.60
CA SER A 82 -5.41 10.04 2.59
C SER A 82 -6.17 10.87 1.56
N GLY A 83 -6.64 10.22 0.48
CA GLY A 83 -7.60 10.78 -0.44
C GLY A 83 -8.89 11.17 0.29
N GLY A 84 -9.68 12.08 -0.29
CA GLY A 84 -11.08 12.17 0.09
C GLY A 84 -11.78 10.89 -0.35
N TRP A 85 -13.03 10.66 0.06
CA TRP A 85 -13.77 9.45 -0.30
C TRP A 85 -13.79 9.16 -1.83
N CYS A 86 -13.71 10.21 -2.66
CA CYS A 86 -13.80 10.13 -4.12
C CYS A 86 -12.46 10.27 -4.85
N LEU A 87 -11.34 10.46 -4.14
CA LEU A 87 -10.03 10.71 -4.78
C LEU A 87 -9.05 9.57 -4.49
N PRO A 88 -8.24 9.18 -5.49
CA PRO A 88 -7.13 8.26 -5.24
C PRO A 88 -6.18 8.88 -4.22
N SER A 89 -5.64 8.04 -3.34
CA SER A 89 -4.64 8.46 -2.36
C SER A 89 -3.30 8.66 -3.07
N PRO A 90 -2.76 9.88 -3.21
CA PRO A 90 -1.51 10.09 -3.93
C PRO A 90 -0.32 9.55 -3.14
N LEU A 91 0.61 8.93 -3.86
CA LEU A 91 1.87 8.44 -3.31
C LEU A 91 2.79 9.62 -2.97
N ILE A 92 3.19 9.71 -1.71
CA ILE A 92 4.12 10.73 -1.19
C ILE A 92 5.56 10.27 -1.39
N GLY A 93 5.83 9.02 -1.06
CA GLY A 93 7.14 8.42 -1.27
C GLY A 93 7.22 6.99 -0.80
N THR A 94 8.38 6.39 -1.06
CA THR A 94 8.69 5.00 -0.77
C THR A 94 9.96 4.88 0.06
N VAL A 95 10.03 3.83 0.86
CA VAL A 95 11.21 3.44 1.64
C VAL A 95 11.40 1.94 1.50
N ARG A 96 12.66 1.50 1.38
CA ARG A 96 13.05 0.09 1.44
C ARG A 96 13.91 -0.11 2.67
N ILE A 97 13.41 -0.86 3.64
CA ILE A 97 14.11 -1.21 4.87
C ILE A 97 14.90 -2.49 4.60
N LEU A 98 16.21 -2.38 4.37
CA LEU A 98 17.08 -3.54 4.17
C LEU A 98 17.30 -4.24 5.51
N ILE A 99 16.78 -5.46 5.66
CA ILE A 99 16.76 -6.14 6.95
C ILE A 99 18.16 -6.59 7.39
N GLY A 100 19.02 -6.97 6.44
CA GLY A 100 20.41 -7.33 6.72
C GLY A 100 21.20 -6.22 7.43
N ASN A 101 20.93 -4.95 7.13
CA ASN A 101 21.63 -3.81 7.73
C ASN A 101 21.35 -3.63 9.24
N HIS A 102 20.30 -4.28 9.76
CA HIS A 102 19.92 -4.16 11.16
C HIS A 102 20.58 -5.22 12.05
N HIS A 103 21.28 -6.21 11.46
CA HIS A 103 21.98 -7.29 12.17
C HIS A 103 21.10 -7.95 13.24
N LEU A 104 19.82 -8.20 12.90
CA LEU A 104 18.82 -8.66 13.88
C LEU A 104 19.12 -10.05 14.44
N LEU A 105 19.89 -10.87 13.72
CA LEU A 105 20.33 -12.20 14.18
C LEU A 105 21.48 -12.13 15.19
N ASP A 106 22.30 -11.08 15.13
CA ASP A 106 23.46 -10.89 16.01
C ASP A 106 23.10 -10.16 17.32
N ARG A 107 21.88 -9.60 17.38
CA ARG A 107 21.35 -8.92 18.56
C ARG A 107 20.67 -9.91 19.49
N SER A 108 20.60 -9.54 20.77
CA SER A 108 19.71 -10.24 21.70
C SER A 108 18.27 -10.14 21.17
N PRO A 109 17.51 -11.25 21.20
CA PRO A 109 16.18 -11.25 20.66
C PRO A 109 15.27 -10.36 21.50
N ASP A 110 14.14 -9.96 20.94
CA ASP A 110 13.17 -9.04 21.55
C ASP A 110 13.71 -7.62 21.85
N ILE A 111 14.96 -7.31 21.47
CA ILE A 111 15.53 -5.95 21.53
C ILE A 111 15.34 -5.24 20.18
N PRO A 112 14.60 -4.11 20.14
CA PRO A 112 14.38 -3.38 18.90
C PRO A 112 15.65 -2.66 18.41
N SER A 113 15.89 -2.73 17.10
CA SER A 113 16.82 -1.87 16.39
C SER A 113 16.07 -0.66 15.83
N PHE A 114 16.38 0.54 16.32
CA PHE A 114 15.81 1.79 15.81
C PHE A 114 16.63 2.34 14.64
N ALA A 115 15.95 2.87 13.63
CA ALA A 115 16.60 3.53 12.51
C ALA A 115 15.68 4.57 11.84
N ALA A 116 16.33 5.42 11.05
CA ALA A 116 15.70 6.46 10.27
C ALA A 116 16.16 6.35 8.82
N LEU A 117 15.23 6.38 7.85
CA LEU A 117 15.53 6.27 6.43
C LEU A 117 14.91 7.42 5.63
N GLY A 118 15.65 7.92 4.64
CA GLY A 118 15.16 8.96 3.75
C GLY A 118 14.01 8.46 2.88
N VAL A 119 12.94 9.26 2.79
CA VAL A 119 11.76 8.93 1.97
C VAL A 119 12.03 9.32 0.51
N ARG A 120 11.97 8.36 -0.41
CA ARG A 120 12.16 8.59 -1.85
C ARG A 120 10.85 8.97 -2.50
N ARG A 121 10.74 10.20 -3.00
CA ARG A 121 9.55 10.64 -3.74
C ARG A 121 9.44 9.94 -5.09
N PRO A 122 8.25 9.92 -5.73
CA PRO A 122 8.10 9.46 -7.11
C PRO A 122 9.03 10.17 -8.11
N SER A 123 9.42 11.42 -7.82
CA SER A 123 10.43 12.17 -8.58
C SER A 123 11.87 11.66 -8.44
N GLY A 124 12.12 10.61 -7.65
CA GLY A 124 13.45 10.09 -7.32
C GLY A 124 14.20 10.84 -6.22
N ARG A 125 13.88 12.12 -5.98
CA ARG A 125 14.46 12.93 -4.88
C ARG A 125 14.12 12.36 -3.50
N LEU A 126 15.10 12.36 -2.61
CA LEU A 126 14.89 12.11 -1.19
C LEU A 126 14.29 13.36 -0.53
N HIS A 127 13.22 13.19 0.23
CA HIS A 127 12.58 14.28 0.96
C HIS A 127 11.78 13.73 2.13
N GLY A 128 12.14 14.16 3.33
CA GLY A 128 11.60 13.65 4.57
C GLY A 128 12.28 12.35 5.03
N VAL A 129 11.93 11.92 6.24
CA VAL A 129 12.56 10.80 6.95
C VAL A 129 11.49 9.93 7.58
N LEU A 130 11.59 8.61 7.43
CA LEU A 130 10.78 7.60 8.11
C LEU A 130 11.55 7.10 9.33
N ASN A 131 10.96 7.19 10.53
CA ASN A 131 11.47 6.60 11.76
C ASN A 131 10.75 5.28 12.03
N PHE A 132 11.52 4.21 12.26
CA PHE A 132 10.97 2.88 12.54
C PHE A 132 11.84 2.11 13.53
N ALA A 133 11.30 1.00 14.02
CA ALA A 133 12.05 -0.01 14.72
C ALA A 133 11.84 -1.38 14.06
N ALA A 134 12.86 -2.23 14.12
CA ALA A 134 12.80 -3.62 13.69
C ALA A 134 13.24 -4.53 14.84
N THR A 135 12.47 -5.57 15.11
CA THR A 135 12.73 -6.51 16.22
C THR A 135 12.56 -7.94 15.72
N LEU A 136 13.48 -8.83 16.10
CA LEU A 136 13.28 -10.27 15.91
C LEU A 136 12.65 -10.84 17.18
N LEU A 137 11.44 -11.37 17.06
CA LEU A 137 10.69 -11.85 18.21
C LEU A 137 11.03 -13.32 18.52
N THR A 138 11.31 -13.62 19.78
CA THR A 138 11.50 -15.01 20.26
C THR A 138 10.16 -15.73 20.35
N ARG A 139 9.13 -15.03 20.81
CA ARG A 139 7.79 -15.55 21.07
C ARG A 139 6.76 -14.52 20.65
N VAL A 140 5.65 -14.98 20.10
CA VAL A 140 4.44 -14.16 19.95
C VAL A 140 3.27 -14.83 20.66
N SER A 141 2.17 -14.11 20.85
CA SER A 141 0.97 -14.66 21.49
C SER A 141 0.36 -15.77 20.63
N LEU A 142 -0.43 -16.66 21.24
CA LEU A 142 -1.12 -17.73 20.49
C LEU A 142 -2.00 -17.17 19.37
N ILE A 143 -2.68 -16.04 19.62
CA ILE A 143 -3.51 -15.35 18.62
C ILE A 143 -2.65 -14.86 17.44
N ALA A 144 -1.44 -14.35 17.73
CA ALA A 144 -0.51 -13.91 16.69
C ALA A 144 0.04 -15.09 15.89
N GLU A 145 0.39 -16.21 16.54
CA GLU A 145 0.82 -17.44 15.86
C GLU A 145 -0.27 -17.96 14.92
N GLU A 146 -1.52 -18.03 15.40
CA GLU A 146 -2.66 -18.49 14.60
C GLU A 146 -2.89 -17.58 13.38
N ALA A 147 -2.89 -16.25 13.58
CA ALA A 147 -3.02 -15.30 12.48
C ALA A 147 -1.85 -15.41 11.48
N LEU A 148 -0.62 -15.64 11.96
CA LEU A 148 0.57 -15.80 11.12
C LEU A 148 0.63 -17.16 10.39
N ALA A 149 -0.13 -18.15 10.87
CA ALA A 149 -0.33 -19.41 10.17
C ALA A 149 -1.30 -19.25 8.98
N GLU A 150 -2.32 -18.38 9.10
CA GLU A 150 -3.25 -18.05 8.01
C GLU A 150 -2.65 -17.08 6.99
N SER A 151 -1.86 -16.10 7.45
CA SER A 151 -1.30 -15.02 6.63
C SER A 151 0.17 -14.78 6.97
N PRO A 152 1.07 -14.57 6.00
CA PRO A 152 2.48 -14.31 6.30
C PRO A 152 2.73 -12.93 6.95
N ALA A 153 1.69 -12.11 7.10
CA ALA A 153 1.77 -10.82 7.78
C ALA A 153 0.47 -10.50 8.52
N VAL A 154 0.58 -9.87 9.69
CA VAL A 154 -0.57 -9.37 10.47
C VAL A 154 -0.24 -8.05 11.17
N ALA A 155 -1.21 -7.15 11.28
CA ALA A 155 -1.06 -5.93 12.06
C ALA A 155 -1.47 -6.16 13.52
N TYR A 156 -0.70 -5.63 14.49
CA TYR A 156 -1.02 -5.79 15.91
C TYR A 156 -2.43 -5.30 16.26
N ARG A 157 -2.92 -4.24 15.59
CA ARG A 157 -4.29 -3.74 15.77
C ARG A 157 -5.35 -4.80 15.49
N GLU A 158 -5.13 -5.69 14.52
CA GLU A 158 -6.07 -6.74 14.17
C GLU A 158 -6.10 -7.84 15.23
N LEU A 159 -4.97 -8.08 15.89
CA LEU A 159 -4.85 -9.05 17.00
C LEU A 159 -5.52 -8.56 18.28
N MET A 160 -5.50 -7.25 18.54
CA MET A 160 -6.06 -6.64 19.76
C MET A 160 -7.58 -6.39 19.67
N CYS A 161 -8.18 -6.60 18.50
CA CYS A 161 -9.63 -6.49 18.34
C CYS A 161 -10.34 -7.76 18.85
N GLU A 162 -10.46 -7.92 20.16
CA GLU A 162 -11.54 -8.71 20.76
C GLU A 162 -12.89 -8.01 20.52
N SER A 163 -13.37 -8.05 19.28
CA SER A 163 -14.80 -7.98 18.95
C SER A 163 -14.99 -8.37 17.49
N PRO A 164 -15.88 -9.33 17.18
CA PRO A 164 -16.11 -9.77 15.81
C PRO A 164 -16.81 -8.64 15.04
N ARG A 165 -16.03 -7.78 14.38
CA ARG A 165 -16.56 -6.92 13.33
C ARG A 165 -16.54 -7.72 12.03
N PRO A 166 -17.67 -7.83 11.31
CA PRO A 166 -17.74 -8.63 10.10
C PRO A 166 -16.68 -8.15 9.10
N ARG A 167 -15.83 -9.08 8.66
CA ARG A 167 -14.83 -8.90 7.61
C ARG A 167 -15.53 -8.30 6.38
N ARG A 168 -15.39 -6.99 6.16
CA ARG A 168 -15.81 -6.34 4.93
C ARG A 168 -14.80 -6.75 3.87
N ARG A 169 -15.07 -7.86 3.17
CA ARG A 169 -14.34 -8.27 1.98
C ARG A 169 -14.32 -7.08 1.02
N ILE A 170 -13.13 -6.58 0.72
CA ILE A 170 -12.94 -5.66 -0.40
C ILE A 170 -13.19 -6.51 -1.66
N PRO A 171 -14.20 -6.20 -2.48
CA PRO A 171 -14.44 -6.98 -3.68
C PRO A 171 -13.27 -6.78 -4.66
N PRO A 172 -12.78 -7.85 -5.30
CA PRO A 172 -11.86 -7.72 -6.41
C PRO A 172 -12.61 -7.03 -7.56
N THR A 173 -12.09 -5.90 -8.03
CA THR A 173 -12.51 -5.28 -9.29
C THR A 173 -12.18 -6.24 -10.43
N SER A 174 -13.17 -7.01 -10.88
CA SER A 174 -13.09 -7.75 -12.14
C SER A 174 -14.09 -7.17 -13.14
N ALA A 175 -13.60 -7.09 -14.37
CA ALA A 175 -14.19 -6.50 -15.55
C ALA A 175 -15.58 -7.04 -15.95
N SER A 176 -16.21 -6.22 -16.79
CA SER A 176 -17.27 -6.54 -17.78
C SER A 176 -18.58 -7.11 -17.26
N ILE A 177 -19.56 -6.22 -17.10
CA ILE A 177 -20.98 -6.57 -17.28
C ILE A 177 -21.28 -6.39 -18.77
N ILE A 178 -21.33 -7.50 -19.51
CA ILE A 178 -22.19 -7.59 -20.68
C ILE A 178 -23.42 -8.36 -20.20
N ALA A 179 -24.57 -7.69 -20.17
CA ALA A 179 -25.87 -8.35 -20.09
C ALA A 179 -26.53 -8.26 -21.47
N PRO A 180 -26.98 -9.37 -22.07
CA PRO A 180 -27.87 -9.33 -23.22
C PRO A 180 -29.30 -9.18 -22.69
N LEU A 181 -30.00 -8.09 -23.06
CA LEU A 181 -31.44 -7.99 -22.83
C LEU A 181 -32.17 -8.07 -24.17
N MET A 182 -33.06 -9.05 -24.22
CA MET A 182 -33.85 -9.47 -25.36
C MET A 182 -34.82 -8.39 -25.87
N ASP A 183 -34.98 -8.49 -27.18
CA ASP A 183 -36.00 -7.95 -28.08
C ASP A 183 -37.43 -7.90 -27.50
N ARG A 184 -38.08 -6.73 -27.62
CA ARG A 184 -39.53 -6.60 -27.67
C ARG A 184 -39.91 -5.46 -28.62
N ASN A 185 -40.29 -5.83 -29.83
CA ASN A 185 -41.18 -5.05 -30.70
C ASN A 185 -42.44 -4.60 -29.95
N ARG A 186 -42.79 -3.31 -30.08
CA ARG A 186 -44.17 -2.77 -30.07
C ARG A 186 -44.19 -1.29 -30.47
N GLU A 187 -44.61 -1.09 -31.73
CA GLU A 187 -45.49 -0.04 -32.27
C GLU A 187 -45.39 1.40 -31.74
N ASP A 188 -44.96 2.30 -32.62
CA ASP A 188 -45.17 3.76 -32.56
C ASP A 188 -46.66 4.12 -32.67
N PRO A 189 -47.08 5.27 -32.12
CA PRO A 189 -47.46 6.33 -33.05
C PRO A 189 -46.98 7.74 -32.69
N GLU A 190 -46.97 8.53 -33.75
CA GLU A 190 -46.67 9.95 -33.92
C GLU A 190 -47.06 10.87 -32.74
N GLU A 191 -46.19 11.83 -32.42
CA GLU A 191 -46.63 13.23 -32.38
C GLU A 191 -45.48 14.23 -32.57
N ARG A 192 -45.88 15.33 -33.19
CA ARG A 192 -45.13 16.39 -33.84
C ARG A 192 -44.70 17.45 -32.81
N SER A 193 -43.53 18.05 -32.98
CA SER A 193 -43.34 19.52 -33.11
C SER A 193 -41.98 20.02 -32.62
N ASP A 194 -41.35 20.79 -33.52
CA ASP A 194 -40.47 21.95 -33.36
C ASP A 194 -39.32 21.99 -32.34
N GLY A 195 -38.16 22.39 -32.86
CA GLY A 195 -37.20 23.19 -32.10
C GLY A 195 -35.75 22.95 -32.49
N GLY A 196 -35.29 23.63 -33.55
CA GLY A 196 -33.91 23.59 -34.01
C GLY A 196 -32.86 24.03 -32.97
N GLY A 197 -31.64 23.53 -33.15
CA GLY A 197 -30.47 23.94 -32.37
C GLY A 197 -29.20 23.22 -32.83
N THR A 198 -28.40 23.93 -33.61
CA THR A 198 -27.20 23.52 -34.35
C THR A 198 -26.04 23.01 -33.47
N MET A 199 -25.26 22.09 -34.05
CA MET A 199 -23.99 21.53 -33.58
C MET A 199 -22.93 22.55 -33.10
N CYS A 200 -22.12 22.13 -32.13
CA CYS A 200 -20.66 22.12 -32.31
C CYS A 200 -20.00 21.11 -31.36
N GLY A 201 -19.25 20.17 -31.94
CA GLY A 201 -18.43 19.21 -31.20
C GLY A 201 -17.05 19.78 -30.89
N LEU A 202 -16.52 19.47 -29.70
CA LEU A 202 -15.09 19.36 -29.46
C LEU A 202 -14.86 18.15 -28.55
N GLY A 203 -14.35 17.08 -29.16
CA GLY A 203 -13.81 15.95 -28.43
C GLY A 203 -12.50 16.34 -27.75
N PHE A 204 -12.34 15.93 -26.50
CA PHE A 204 -11.03 15.86 -25.86
C PHE A 204 -10.71 14.41 -25.50
N GLN A 205 -9.65 13.93 -26.14
CA GLN A 205 -9.10 12.59 -26.07
C GLN A 205 -8.70 12.22 -24.63
N ARG A 206 -9.17 11.05 -24.16
CA ARG A 206 -8.59 10.39 -22.99
C ARG A 206 -7.19 9.88 -23.37
N ARG A 207 -6.13 10.63 -23.03
CA ARG A 207 -4.76 10.11 -22.98
C ARG A 207 -4.62 9.26 -21.72
N ILE A 208 -4.61 7.94 -21.91
CA ILE A 208 -4.23 6.98 -20.89
C ILE A 208 -2.70 7.02 -20.81
N HIS A 209 -2.15 7.60 -19.75
CA HIS A 209 -0.72 7.54 -19.49
C HIS A 209 -0.39 6.13 -18.95
N PHE A 210 0.28 5.34 -19.77
CA PHE A 210 0.94 4.10 -19.35
C PHE A 210 2.18 4.42 -18.51
N CYS A 211 2.44 3.61 -17.49
CA CYS A 211 3.65 3.65 -16.68
C CYS A 211 4.87 3.30 -17.54
N PRO A 212 5.94 4.11 -17.55
CA PRO A 212 7.15 3.80 -18.32
C PRO A 212 8.13 3.05 -17.43
N SER A 213 7.97 1.74 -17.25
CA SER A 213 9.01 0.91 -16.60
C SER A 213 8.98 -0.58 -16.99
N ASP A 214 8.36 -0.96 -18.11
CA ASP A 214 8.48 -2.32 -18.66
C ASP A 214 8.76 -2.28 -20.16
N GLU A 215 9.97 -1.84 -20.53
CA GLU A 215 10.59 -2.23 -21.80
C GLU A 215 12.06 -2.50 -21.51
N ASN A 216 12.42 -3.78 -21.43
CA ASN A 216 13.69 -4.35 -21.90
C ASN A 216 13.80 -5.83 -21.49
N LEU A 217 13.20 -6.71 -22.30
CA LEU A 217 13.65 -8.10 -22.43
C LEU A 217 13.77 -8.41 -23.94
N PRO A 218 14.95 -8.77 -24.46
CA PRO A 218 15.09 -9.17 -25.85
C PRO A 218 14.54 -10.59 -26.08
N ASN A 219 13.71 -10.72 -27.10
CA ASN A 219 13.24 -11.98 -27.66
C ASN A 219 14.42 -12.81 -28.18
N SER A 220 14.63 -14.01 -27.63
CA SER A 220 15.39 -15.07 -28.30
C SER A 220 14.43 -16.15 -28.78
N SER A 221 14.09 -16.12 -30.08
CA SER A 221 13.47 -17.23 -30.78
C SER A 221 14.58 -18.01 -31.50
N THR A 222 14.71 -19.28 -31.10
CA THR A 222 15.01 -20.46 -31.93
C THR A 222 15.83 -20.30 -33.22
N ARG A 223 16.99 -20.95 -33.24
CA ARG A 223 17.29 -22.01 -34.21
C ARG A 223 18.07 -23.13 -33.52
#